data_AF-A0A0E0HMQ4-F1
#
_entry.id   AF-A0A0E0HMQ4-F1
#
_cell.length_a   1.000
_cell.length_b   1.000
_cell.length_c   1.000
_cell.angle_alpha   90.00
_cell.angle_beta   90.00
_cell.angle_gamma   90.00
#
_symmetry.space_group_name_H-M   'P 1'
#
loop_
_entity.id
_entity.type
_entity.pdbx_description
1 polymer ?
#
loop_
_entity_poly.entity_id
_entity_poly.type
_entity_poly.pdbx_seq_one_letter_code
_entity_poly.pdbx_strand_id
1 'polypeptide(L)'
;MSGTPLPPPAQPPPPPGAAGPDGAAALPPPPGTDMTGICFRDQLWLNTYPLDRNLVFDYFALSPFYDLTCNNESLRSRQIHPLDMSHLT
;
A
#
# COMPACT_ATOMS: atom_id res chain seq x y z
N MET A 1 44.14 21.11 0.24
CA MET A 1 42.96 21.83 -0.31
C MET A 1 41.78 20.90 -0.10
N SER A 2 40.97 21.10 0.95
CA SER A 2 39.83 20.22 1.25
C SER A 2 38.71 20.46 0.26
N GLY A 3 38.36 19.45 -0.52
CA GLY A 3 37.20 19.48 -1.41
C GLY A 3 35.92 19.26 -0.59
N THR A 4 35.11 20.31 -0.47
CA THR A 4 33.75 20.25 0.08
C THR A 4 32.88 19.39 -0.85
N PRO A 5 32.16 18.36 -0.37
CA PRO A 5 31.23 17.59 -1.21
C PRO A 5 30.05 18.46 -1.65
N LEU A 6 29.67 18.37 -2.92
CA LEU A 6 28.47 19.00 -3.47
C LEU A 6 27.20 18.40 -2.82
N PRO A 7 26.18 19.22 -2.50
CA PRO A 7 24.89 18.70 -2.06
C PRO A 7 24.23 17.89 -3.19
N PRO A 8 23.45 16.83 -2.86
CA PRO A 8 22.74 16.05 -3.86
C PRO A 8 21.73 16.94 -4.61
N PRO A 9 21.46 16.64 -5.90
CA PRO A 9 20.49 17.39 -6.69
C PRO A 9 19.13 17.37 -5.99
N ALA A 10 18.54 18.56 -5.83
CA ALA A 10 17.23 18.74 -5.25
C ALA A 10 16.22 17.80 -5.92
N GLN A 11 15.67 16.87 -5.14
CA GLN A 11 14.52 16.10 -5.57
C GLN A 11 13.41 17.09 -5.97
N PRO A 12 12.74 16.89 -7.11
CA PRO A 12 11.63 17.75 -7.50
C PRO A 12 10.60 17.75 -6.37
N PRO A 13 10.00 18.92 -6.06
CA PRO A 13 8.97 18.99 -5.04
C PRO A 13 7.89 17.96 -5.38
N PRO A 14 7.42 17.19 -4.39
CA PRO A 14 6.38 16.22 -4.65
C PRO A 14 5.13 16.97 -5.18
N PRO A 15 4.34 16.33 -6.06
CA PRO A 15 3.17 16.98 -6.66
C PRO A 15 2.25 17.53 -5.56
N PRO A 16 1.60 18.68 -5.79
CA PRO A 16 0.70 19.28 -4.81
C PRO A 16 -0.43 18.29 -4.52
N GLY A 17 -0.40 17.70 -3.33
CA GLY A 17 -1.23 16.56 -2.92
C GLY A 17 -0.47 15.52 -2.07
N ALA A 18 0.86 15.57 -2.02
CA ALA A 18 1.69 14.64 -1.26
C ALA A 18 1.90 15.03 0.23
N ALA A 19 0.89 15.62 0.87
CA ALA A 19 0.91 15.90 2.30
C ALA A 19 -0.50 15.78 2.88
N GLY A 20 -0.78 14.67 3.56
CA GLY A 20 -1.98 14.48 4.35
C GLY A 20 -1.76 13.41 5.42
N PRO A 21 -2.11 13.66 6.70
CA PRO A 21 -2.03 12.70 7.81
C PRO A 21 -3.18 11.66 7.80
N ASP A 22 -3.99 11.64 6.75
CA ASP A 22 -5.28 10.95 6.71
C ASP A 22 -5.37 10.04 5.47
N GLY A 23 -4.93 8.78 5.61
CA GLY A 23 -5.52 7.61 4.95
C GLY A 23 -5.78 7.64 3.43
N ALA A 24 -5.02 8.38 2.63
CA ALA A 24 -5.16 8.32 1.16
C ALA A 24 -4.29 7.20 0.60
N ALA A 25 -4.92 6.28 -0.14
CA ALA A 25 -4.29 5.14 -0.82
C ALA A 25 -2.96 5.54 -1.47
N ALA A 26 -1.87 5.07 -0.86
CA ALA A 26 -0.52 5.35 -1.32
C ALA A 26 -0.34 4.74 -2.71
N LEU A 27 0.09 5.57 -3.67
CA LEU A 27 0.53 5.07 -4.98
C LEU A 27 1.54 3.94 -4.75
N PRO A 28 1.47 2.84 -5.52
CA PRO A 28 2.35 1.69 -5.32
C PRO A 28 3.81 2.17 -5.34
N PRO A 29 4.61 1.84 -4.31
CA PRO A 29 5.98 2.32 -4.25
C PRO A 29 6.77 1.82 -5.46
N PRO A 30 7.78 2.59 -5.93
CA PRO A 30 8.61 2.13 -7.03
C PRO A 30 9.30 0.80 -6.66
N PRO A 31 9.47 -0.12 -7.63
CA PRO A 31 10.04 -1.43 -7.39
C PRO A 31 11.43 -1.31 -6.77
N GLY A 32 11.65 -1.98 -5.64
CA GLY A 32 12.90 -1.90 -4.87
C GLY A 32 12.91 -0.87 -3.72
N THR A 33 11.79 -0.21 -3.45
CA THR A 33 11.62 0.61 -2.23
C THR A 33 11.59 -0.30 -1.01
N ASP A 34 12.48 -0.07 -0.03
CA ASP A 34 12.38 -0.72 1.28
C ASP A 34 11.11 -0.25 2.00
N MET A 35 10.20 -1.19 2.26
CA MET A 35 8.92 -0.93 2.93
C MET A 35 8.93 -1.40 4.39
N THR A 36 10.05 -1.91 4.89
CA THR A 36 10.15 -2.50 6.24
C THR A 36 10.13 -1.46 7.36
N GLY A 37 10.47 -0.20 7.06
CA GLY A 37 10.47 0.92 8.01
C GLY A 37 9.14 1.66 8.16
N ILE A 38 8.09 1.28 7.43
CA ILE A 38 6.80 1.99 7.42
C ILE A 38 5.65 1.10 7.93
N CYS A 39 4.61 1.72 8.47
CA CYS A 39 3.39 1.05 8.93
C CYS A 39 2.19 1.63 8.19
N PHE A 40 1.27 0.76 7.76
CA PHE A 40 0.01 1.16 7.13
C PHE A 40 -1.15 1.00 8.12
N ARG A 41 -1.95 2.05 8.27
CA ARG A 41 -3.22 2.02 9.02
C ARG A 41 -4.17 3.09 8.49
N ASP A 42 -5.35 2.68 8.05
CA ASP A 42 -6.43 3.58 7.65
C ASP A 42 -7.53 3.57 8.71
N GLN A 43 -7.57 4.62 9.54
CA GLN A 43 -8.52 4.74 10.64
C GLN A 43 -9.94 5.06 10.16
N LEU A 44 -10.09 5.76 9.04
CA LEU A 44 -11.41 6.11 8.49
C LEU A 44 -12.10 4.86 7.96
N TRP A 45 -11.34 4.00 7.28
CA TRP A 45 -11.83 2.70 6.83
C TRP A 45 -12.23 1.83 8.03
N LEU A 46 -11.36 1.70 9.04
CA LEU A 46 -11.61 0.89 10.25
C LEU A 46 -12.81 1.38 11.08
N ASN A 47 -13.09 2.69 11.07
CA ASN A 47 -14.27 3.25 11.75
C ASN A 47 -15.57 2.91 11.01
N THR A 48 -15.51 2.72 9.69
CA THR A 48 -16.67 2.44 8.83
C THR A 48 -16.93 0.95 8.68
N TYR A 49 -15.87 0.17 8.54
CA TYR A 49 -15.87 -1.27 8.33
C TYR A 49 -15.06 -1.94 9.44
N PRO A 50 -15.72 -2.64 10.39
CA PRO A 50 -14.98 -3.39 11.39
C PRO A 50 -14.13 -4.47 10.73
N LEU A 51 -12.91 -4.66 11.23
CA LEU A 51 -11.96 -5.59 10.63
C LEU A 51 -12.40 -7.04 10.91
N ASP A 52 -12.95 -7.69 9.88
CA ASP A 52 -13.42 -9.08 9.92
C ASP A 52 -12.76 -9.92 8.82
N ARG A 53 -12.86 -11.25 8.91
CA ARG A 53 -12.28 -12.21 7.95
C ARG A 53 -12.69 -11.95 6.51
N ASN A 54 -13.89 -11.43 6.29
CA ASN A 54 -14.39 -11.14 4.93
C ASN A 54 -13.84 -9.82 4.38
N LEU A 55 -13.48 -8.87 5.25
CA LEU A 55 -13.11 -7.51 4.86
C LEU A 55 -11.62 -7.21 5.02
N VAL A 56 -10.87 -8.09 5.71
CA VAL A 56 -9.42 -7.94 5.93
C VAL A 56 -8.65 -7.92 4.61
N PHE A 57 -9.09 -8.68 3.60
CA PHE A 57 -8.46 -8.69 2.28
C PHE A 57 -8.72 -7.40 1.51
N ASP A 58 -9.92 -6.83 1.63
CA ASP A 58 -10.24 -5.52 1.06
C ASP A 58 -9.45 -4.40 1.73
N TYR A 59 -9.33 -4.42 3.06
CA TYR A 59 -8.51 -3.46 3.80
C TYR A 59 -7.03 -3.55 3.41
N PHE A 60 -6.49 -4.77 3.34
CA PHE A 60 -5.10 -4.99 2.98
C PHE A 60 -4.82 -4.59 1.53
N ALA A 61 -5.79 -4.71 0.63
CA ALA A 61 -5.65 -4.29 -0.77
C ALA A 61 -5.45 -2.77 -0.95
N LEU A 62 -5.83 -1.97 0.06
CA LEU A 62 -5.59 -0.51 0.07
C LEU A 62 -4.17 -0.16 0.56
N SER A 63 -3.45 -1.13 1.11
CA SER A 63 -2.12 -0.93 1.64
C SER A 63 -1.09 -0.71 0.53
N PRO A 64 -0.09 0.15 0.72
CA PRO A 64 1.09 0.23 -0.17
C PRO A 64 1.85 -1.11 -0.27
N PHE A 65 1.61 -2.04 0.65
CA PHE A 65 2.20 -3.38 0.65
C PHE A 65 1.46 -4.36 -0.26
N TYR A 66 0.33 -3.98 -0.85
CA TYR A 66 -0.45 -4.85 -1.71
C TYR A 66 0.17 -4.97 -3.10
N ASP A 67 0.44 -6.21 -3.51
CA ASP A 67 0.95 -6.52 -4.84
C ASP A 67 -0.22 -6.83 -5.79
N LEU A 68 -0.40 -6.00 -6.82
CA LEU A 68 -1.42 -6.20 -7.85
C LEU A 68 -1.17 -7.42 -8.73
N THR A 69 0.02 -8.02 -8.66
CA THR A 69 0.36 -9.24 -9.41
C THR A 69 0.16 -10.52 -8.59
N CYS A 70 -0.25 -10.41 -7.33
CA CYS A 70 -0.45 -11.57 -6.47
C CYS A 70 -1.71 -12.37 -6.84
N ASN A 71 -1.72 -13.66 -6.49
CA ASN A 71 -2.85 -14.56 -6.75
C ASN A 71 -4.17 -14.04 -6.16
N ASN A 72 -4.12 -13.29 -5.07
CA ASN A 72 -5.31 -12.74 -4.42
C ASN A 72 -6.00 -11.66 -5.28
N GLU A 73 -5.25 -10.90 -6.08
CA GLU A 73 -5.83 -9.94 -7.04
C GLU A 73 -6.59 -10.70 -8.13
N SER A 74 -5.99 -11.77 -8.66
CA SER A 74 -6.66 -12.62 -9.65
C SER A 74 -7.96 -13.24 -9.14
N LEU A 75 -8.01 -13.65 -7.87
CA LEU A 75 -9.25 -14.14 -7.23
C LEU A 75 -10.28 -13.01 -7.06
N ARG A 76 -9.84 -11.84 -6.60
CA ARG A 76 -10.68 -10.64 -6.44
C ARG A 76 -11.30 -10.21 -7.78
N SER A 77 -10.51 -10.17 -8.85
CA SER A 77 -10.96 -9.82 -10.21
C SER A 77 -11.98 -10.81 -10.77
N ARG A 78 -11.94 -12.07 -10.33
CA ARG A 78 -12.93 -13.10 -10.66
C ARG A 78 -14.14 -13.11 -9.72
N GLN A 79 -14.21 -12.18 -8.77
CA GLN A 79 -15.22 -12.13 -7.71
C GLN A 79 -15.28 -13.42 -6.87
N ILE A 80 -14.16 -14.16 -6.81
CA ILE A 80 -14.04 -15.35 -5.98
C ILE A 80 -13.71 -14.87 -4.57
N HIS A 81 -14.52 -15.29 -3.60
CA HIS A 81 -14.28 -14.91 -2.22
C HIS A 81 -12.91 -15.46 -1.77
N PRO A 82 -12.01 -14.65 -1.20
CA PRO A 82 -10.66 -15.09 -0.85
C PRO A 82 -10.62 -16.20 0.22
N LEU A 83 -11.75 -16.45 0.90
CA LEU A 83 -11.93 -17.56 1.85
C LEU A 83 -12.72 -18.75 1.28
N ASP A 84 -12.97 -18.76 -0.03
CA ASP A 84 -13.61 -19.89 -0.68
C ASP A 84 -12.65 -21.11 -0.68
N MET A 85 -12.98 -22.09 0.16
CA MET A 85 -12.17 -23.31 0.38
C MET A 85 -11.97 -24.13 -0.90
N SER A 86 -12.83 -23.93 -1.90
CA SER A 86 -12.73 -24.56 -3.22
C SER A 86 -11.40 -24.27 -3.94
N HIS A 87 -10.77 -23.15 -3.59
CA HIS A 87 -9.55 -22.64 -4.22
C HIS A 87 -8.33 -22.70 -3.29
N LEU A 88 -8.44 -23.37 -2.13
CA LEU A 88 -7.41 -23.42 -1.08
C LEU A 88 -6.68 -24.78 -0.99
N THR A 89 -6.65 -25.54 -2.09
CA THR A 89 -6.03 -26.87 -2.21
C THR A 89 -4.51 -26.85 -2.28
#